data_AF-A0A950AHS6-F1
#
_entry.id   AF-A0A950AHS6-F1
#
_cell.length_a   1.000
_cell.length_b   1.000
_cell.length_c   1.000
_cell.angle_alpha   90.00
_cell.angle_beta   90.00
_cell.angle_gamma   90.00
#
_symmetry.space_group_name_H-M   'P 1'
#
loop_
_entity.id
_entity.type
_entity.pdbx_description
1 polymer ?
#
loop_
_entity_poly.entity_id
_entity_poly.type
_entity_poly.pdbx_seq_one_letter_code
_entity_poly.pdbx_strand_id
1 'polypeptide(L)'
;MPTALITALSLLAQPQPPPDPAQFPLVAHRSMEIDDLDREIQRLHDTVLLKRGQLGSTQRLARRGLVSRSDLERGLAALHHEEAREAEARAYRALKEYERDVLGRVVPLDESKAYDLLLDWLKKQEAIARLEVDDRGVTLKQVRSQYRRLAVSRQQLDDAELAYNSALAKAALNQSRQTRVRMELAARKGEKPSDPAEYERLKAEHLKARVRYFEIVAEGARNRLTIALERSRRGLIPIPEVAIFQKAADDAEAALAAERKKLENPGAS
;
A
#
# COMPACT_ATOMS: atom_id res chain seq x y z
N MET A 1 -1.12 6.88 -10.42
CA MET A 1 0.20 7.16 -9.79
C MET A 1 0.37 8.68 -9.77
N PRO A 2 0.92 9.31 -8.71
CA PRO A 2 0.84 10.75 -8.43
C PRO A 2 1.46 11.68 -9.49
N THR A 3 2.02 11.11 -10.56
CA THR A 3 2.46 11.83 -11.76
C THR A 3 1.33 12.64 -12.39
N ALA A 4 0.09 12.16 -12.43
CA ALA A 4 -1.04 12.92 -13.00
C ALA A 4 -1.29 14.24 -12.26
N LEU A 5 -1.14 14.25 -10.94
CA LEU A 5 -1.29 15.44 -10.11
C LEU A 5 -0.11 16.41 -10.34
N ILE A 6 1.12 15.90 -10.46
CA ILE A 6 2.34 16.70 -10.74
C ILE A 6 2.39 17.23 -12.18
N THR A 7 1.91 16.48 -13.17
CA THR A 7 1.79 16.98 -14.56
C THR A 7 0.59 17.90 -14.73
N ALA A 8 -0.48 17.74 -13.94
CA ALA A 8 -1.56 18.72 -13.91
C ALA A 8 -1.13 20.04 -13.23
N LEU A 9 -0.24 19.96 -12.23
CA LEU A 9 0.36 21.11 -11.55
C LEU A 9 1.19 22.00 -12.49
N SER A 10 1.86 21.45 -13.50
CA SER A 10 2.63 22.23 -14.49
C SER A 10 1.78 22.83 -15.63
N LEU A 11 0.56 22.34 -15.86
CA LEU A 11 -0.35 22.82 -16.92
C LEU A 11 -1.28 23.95 -16.46
N LEU A 12 -1.51 24.11 -15.15
CA LEU A 12 -2.42 25.13 -14.59
C LEU A 12 -1.81 26.54 -14.49
N ALA A 13 -0.52 26.70 -14.77
CA ALA A 13 0.18 28.00 -14.76
C ALA A 13 -0.09 28.85 -16.03
N GLN A 14 -0.87 28.36 -17.00
CA GLN A 14 -1.23 29.14 -18.19
C GLN A 14 -2.64 29.75 -18.08
N PRO A 15 -2.81 31.06 -18.35
CA PRO A 15 -4.12 31.66 -18.45
C PRO A 15 -4.81 31.17 -19.74
N GLN A 16 -5.90 30.40 -19.60
CA GLN A 16 -6.61 29.78 -20.74
C GLN A 16 -8.15 29.77 -20.55
N PRO A 17 -8.89 29.80 -21.68
CA PRO A 17 -10.20 30.45 -21.89
C PRO A 17 -11.40 29.80 -21.13
N PRO A 18 -12.62 30.37 -21.23
CA PRO A 18 -13.84 29.84 -20.58
C PRO A 18 -14.09 28.34 -20.82
N PRO A 19 -14.86 27.69 -19.93
CA PRO A 19 -14.94 26.23 -19.82
C PRO A 19 -15.37 25.57 -21.14
N ASP A 20 -14.47 24.73 -21.66
CA ASP A 20 -14.67 23.95 -22.86
C ASP A 20 -15.67 22.81 -22.60
N PRO A 21 -16.73 22.66 -23.42
CA PRO A 21 -17.67 21.54 -23.35
C PRO A 21 -17.00 20.15 -23.34
N ALA A 22 -15.78 20.03 -23.89
CA ALA A 22 -14.99 18.80 -23.85
C ALA A 22 -14.52 18.40 -22.43
N GLN A 23 -14.62 19.29 -21.42
CA GLN A 23 -14.21 19.01 -20.04
C GLN A 23 -15.32 18.36 -19.17
N PHE A 24 -16.59 18.39 -19.61
CA PHE A 24 -17.71 17.78 -18.89
C PHE A 24 -17.50 16.29 -18.53
N PRO A 25 -17.00 15.43 -19.44
CA PRO A 25 -16.75 14.02 -19.13
C PRO A 25 -15.71 13.81 -18.02
N LEU A 26 -14.70 14.69 -17.93
CA LEU A 26 -13.64 14.61 -16.92
C LEU A 26 -14.13 15.03 -15.53
N VAL A 27 -15.00 16.05 -15.46
CA VAL A 27 -15.61 16.50 -14.19
C VAL A 27 -16.57 15.44 -13.65
N ALA A 28 -17.36 14.82 -14.53
CA ALA A 28 -18.24 13.70 -14.16
C ALA A 28 -17.45 12.51 -13.62
N HIS A 29 -16.37 12.11 -14.30
CA HIS A 29 -15.52 11.00 -13.86
C HIS A 29 -14.88 11.25 -12.48
N ARG A 30 -14.37 12.46 -12.21
CA ARG A 30 -13.80 12.81 -10.90
C ARG A 30 -14.82 12.78 -9.77
N SER A 31 -16.07 13.15 -10.07
CA SER A 31 -17.17 13.07 -9.10
C SER A 31 -17.54 11.62 -8.80
N MET A 32 -17.59 10.76 -9.83
CA MET A 32 -17.80 9.32 -9.66
C MET A 32 -16.70 8.66 -8.81
N GLU A 33 -15.43 9.03 -8.99
CA GLU A 33 -14.32 8.52 -8.17
C GLU A 33 -14.53 8.82 -6.67
N ILE A 34 -15.06 10.01 -6.33
CA ILE A 34 -15.39 10.37 -4.95
C ILE A 34 -16.60 9.60 -4.44
N ASP A 35 -17.65 9.44 -5.26
CA ASP A 35 -18.84 8.66 -4.88
C ASP A 35 -18.52 7.17 -4.65
N ASP A 36 -17.60 6.61 -5.44
CA ASP A 36 -17.09 5.25 -5.24
C ASP A 36 -16.28 5.15 -3.93
N LEU A 37 -15.47 6.16 -3.61
CA LEU A 37 -14.75 6.24 -2.33
C LEU A 37 -15.69 6.39 -1.14
N ASP A 38 -16.75 7.19 -1.25
CA ASP A 38 -17.73 7.36 -0.18
C ASP A 38 -18.49 6.05 0.08
N ARG A 39 -18.82 5.28 -0.98
CA ARG A 39 -19.38 3.92 -0.86
C ARG A 39 -18.41 2.95 -0.20
N GLU A 40 -17.14 2.98 -0.57
CA GLU A 40 -16.10 2.13 0.05
C GLU A 40 -15.88 2.49 1.52
N ILE A 41 -15.84 3.78 1.86
CA ILE A 41 -15.73 4.26 3.25
C ILE A 41 -16.92 3.75 4.06
N GLN A 42 -18.14 3.82 3.52
CA GLN A 42 -19.32 3.29 4.22
C GLN A 42 -19.21 1.77 4.45
N ARG A 43 -18.81 1.00 3.42
CA ARG A 43 -18.60 -0.44 3.54
C ARG A 43 -17.55 -0.79 4.60
N LEU A 44 -16.44 -0.05 4.64
CA LEU A 44 -15.40 -0.19 5.66
C LEU A 44 -15.92 0.16 7.04
N HIS A 45 -16.68 1.25 7.16
CA HIS A 45 -17.28 1.68 8.42
C HIS A 45 -18.23 0.62 8.99
N ASP A 46 -19.12 0.06 8.17
CA ASP A 46 -20.03 -1.01 8.57
C ASP A 46 -19.25 -2.27 9.02
N THR A 47 -18.14 -2.57 8.32
CA THR A 47 -17.24 -3.66 8.69
C THR A 47 -16.58 -3.40 10.05
N VAL A 48 -16.10 -2.18 10.30
CA VAL A 48 -15.53 -1.77 11.60
C VAL A 48 -16.56 -1.91 12.72
N LEU A 49 -17.79 -1.43 12.52
CA LEU A 49 -18.87 -1.58 13.51
C LEU A 49 -19.17 -3.05 13.81
N LEU A 50 -19.24 -3.90 12.79
CA LEU A 50 -19.42 -5.34 12.95
C LEU A 50 -18.26 -5.96 13.76
N LYS A 51 -17.01 -5.63 13.42
CA LYS A 51 -15.81 -6.14 14.12
C LYS A 51 -15.76 -5.66 15.57
N ARG A 52 -16.14 -4.42 15.86
CA ARG A 52 -16.27 -3.89 17.23
C ARG A 52 -17.32 -4.68 18.03
N GLY A 53 -18.47 -4.97 17.43
CA GLY A 53 -19.51 -5.79 18.04
C GLY A 53 -19.06 -7.24 18.31
N GLN A 54 -18.33 -7.84 17.37
CA GLN A 54 -17.71 -9.16 17.52
C GLN A 54 -16.69 -9.16 18.68
N LEU A 55 -15.77 -8.19 18.70
CA LEU A 55 -14.76 -8.06 19.76
C LEU A 55 -15.41 -7.88 21.13
N GLY A 56 -16.45 -7.06 21.25
CA GLY A 56 -17.20 -6.89 22.50
C GLY A 56 -17.84 -8.20 22.97
N SER A 57 -18.32 -9.03 22.05
CA SER A 57 -18.84 -10.37 22.36
C SER A 57 -17.74 -11.32 22.82
N THR A 58 -16.61 -11.34 22.11
CA THR A 58 -15.42 -12.13 22.46
C THR A 58 -14.88 -11.74 23.84
N GLN A 59 -14.84 -10.44 24.17
CA GLN A 59 -14.44 -9.93 25.49
C GLN A 59 -15.37 -10.43 26.60
N ARG A 60 -16.69 -10.45 26.37
CA ARG A 60 -17.64 -11.01 27.35
C ARG A 60 -17.43 -12.51 27.57
N LEU A 61 -17.16 -13.26 26.52
CA LEU A 61 -16.87 -14.70 26.63
C LEU A 61 -15.52 -14.96 27.32
N ALA A 62 -14.50 -14.15 27.03
CA ALA A 62 -13.20 -14.24 27.67
C ALA A 62 -13.26 -13.95 29.18
N ARG A 63 -14.08 -12.98 29.61
CA ARG A 63 -14.36 -12.74 31.05
C ARG A 63 -14.96 -13.95 31.75
N ARG A 64 -15.62 -14.84 31.01
CA ARG A 64 -16.18 -16.11 31.52
C ARG A 64 -15.21 -17.30 31.36
N GLY A 65 -13.98 -17.07 30.91
CA GLY A 65 -13.00 -18.12 30.65
C GLY A 65 -13.32 -19.01 29.43
N LEU A 66 -14.29 -18.61 28.60
CA LEU A 66 -14.75 -19.42 27.46
C LEU A 66 -13.96 -19.16 26.17
N VAL A 67 -13.09 -18.16 26.16
CA VAL A 67 -12.30 -17.76 25.01
C VAL A 67 -10.86 -17.53 25.43
N SER A 68 -9.93 -17.95 24.57
CA SER A 68 -8.50 -17.80 24.82
C SER A 68 -8.05 -16.33 24.69
N ARG A 69 -6.96 -15.97 25.37
CA ARG A 69 -6.31 -14.66 25.19
C ARG A 69 -5.89 -14.42 23.74
N SER A 70 -5.45 -15.46 23.03
CA SER A 70 -5.07 -15.38 21.62
C SER A 70 -6.23 -15.00 20.69
N ASP A 71 -7.45 -15.43 21.00
CA ASP A 71 -8.61 -15.07 20.19
C ASP A 71 -9.01 -13.61 20.38
N LEU A 72 -8.81 -13.05 21.59
CA LEU A 72 -8.96 -11.61 21.83
C LEU A 72 -7.92 -10.80 21.07
N GLU A 73 -6.65 -11.20 21.12
CA GLU A 73 -5.56 -10.52 20.43
C GLU A 73 -5.78 -10.55 18.91
N ARG A 74 -6.23 -11.67 18.35
CA ARG A 74 -6.62 -11.78 16.94
C ARG A 74 -7.79 -10.86 16.57
N GLY A 75 -8.83 -10.84 17.41
CA GLY A 75 -9.99 -9.97 17.20
C GLY A 75 -9.63 -8.48 17.24
N LEU A 76 -8.74 -8.08 18.15
CA LEU A 76 -8.22 -6.72 18.25
C LEU A 76 -7.39 -6.33 17.03
N ALA A 77 -6.47 -7.19 16.60
CA ALA A 77 -5.63 -6.93 15.42
C ALA A 77 -6.46 -6.79 14.14
N ALA A 78 -7.47 -7.65 13.95
CA ALA A 78 -8.38 -7.56 12.83
C ALA A 78 -9.18 -6.25 12.84
N LEU A 79 -9.66 -5.81 14.01
CA LEU A 79 -10.34 -4.52 14.15
C LEU A 79 -9.42 -3.34 13.79
N HIS A 80 -8.21 -3.30 14.36
CA HIS A 80 -7.25 -2.22 14.07
C HIS A 80 -6.88 -2.15 12.58
N HIS A 81 -6.81 -3.30 11.89
CA HIS A 81 -6.57 -3.32 10.46
C HIS A 81 -7.70 -2.64 9.68
N GLU A 82 -8.96 -2.99 9.96
CA GLU A 82 -10.11 -2.36 9.29
C GLU A 82 -10.24 -0.87 9.62
N GLU A 83 -10.00 -0.48 10.87
CA GLU A 83 -9.98 0.95 11.28
C GLU A 83 -8.89 1.73 10.54
N ALA A 84 -7.71 1.12 10.34
CA ALA A 84 -6.63 1.74 9.57
C ALA A 84 -6.97 1.85 8.08
N ARG A 85 -7.68 0.85 7.50
CA ARG A 85 -8.18 0.90 6.12
C ARG A 85 -9.22 2.00 5.93
N GLU A 86 -10.18 2.12 6.85
CA GLU A 86 -11.17 3.20 6.83
C GLU A 86 -10.49 4.58 6.90
N ALA A 87 -9.52 4.75 7.80
CA ALA A 87 -8.77 6.00 7.92
C ALA A 87 -7.96 6.34 6.67
N GLU A 88 -7.36 5.34 6.00
CA GLU A 88 -6.65 5.52 4.73
C GLU A 88 -7.58 5.92 3.59
N ALA A 89 -8.75 5.29 3.49
CA ALA A 89 -9.76 5.63 2.49
C ALA A 89 -10.28 7.07 2.68
N ARG A 90 -10.54 7.49 3.94
CA ARG A 90 -10.93 8.87 4.26
C ARG A 90 -9.85 9.88 3.87
N ALA A 91 -8.58 9.59 4.17
CA ALA A 91 -7.45 10.46 3.80
C ALA A 91 -7.28 10.55 2.27
N TYR A 92 -7.46 9.44 1.56
CA TYR A 92 -7.40 9.43 0.10
C TYR A 92 -8.57 10.21 -0.53
N ARG A 93 -9.78 10.06 0.02
CA ARG A 93 -10.96 10.83 -0.38
C ARG A 93 -10.76 12.33 -0.22
N ALA A 94 -10.17 12.78 0.89
CA ALA A 94 -9.84 14.20 1.10
C ALA A 94 -8.82 14.73 0.06
N LEU A 95 -7.80 13.93 -0.29
CA LEU A 95 -6.86 14.27 -1.35
C LEU A 95 -7.55 14.38 -2.72
N LYS A 96 -8.47 13.47 -3.02
CA LYS A 96 -9.23 13.44 -4.28
C LYS A 96 -10.25 14.55 -4.41
N GLU A 97 -10.91 14.89 -3.33
CA GLU A 97 -11.80 16.05 -3.26
C GLU A 97 -11.02 17.34 -3.55
N TYR A 98 -9.84 17.51 -2.94
CA TYR A 98 -8.98 18.65 -3.24
C TYR A 98 -8.51 18.67 -4.70
N GLU A 99 -8.11 17.52 -5.26
CA GLU A 99 -7.76 17.38 -6.68
C GLU A 99 -8.92 17.82 -7.59
N ARG A 100 -10.14 17.34 -7.31
CA ARG A 100 -11.35 17.74 -8.04
C ARG A 100 -11.58 19.25 -7.95
N ASP A 101 -11.52 19.83 -6.76
CA ASP A 101 -11.86 21.24 -6.53
C ASP A 101 -10.85 22.18 -7.18
N VAL A 102 -9.55 21.85 -7.14
CA VAL A 102 -8.50 22.61 -7.84
C VAL A 102 -8.71 22.52 -9.35
N LEU A 103 -8.92 21.33 -9.90
CA LEU A 103 -9.09 21.15 -11.34
C LEU A 103 -10.42 21.70 -11.86
N GLY A 104 -11.45 21.72 -11.00
CA GLY A 104 -12.74 22.38 -11.25
C GLY A 104 -12.71 23.89 -11.03
N ARG A 105 -11.55 24.46 -10.65
CA ARG A 105 -11.36 25.89 -10.36
C ARG A 105 -12.28 26.41 -9.24
N VAL A 106 -12.74 25.52 -8.35
CA VAL A 106 -13.56 25.86 -7.17
C VAL A 106 -12.69 26.49 -6.09
N VAL A 107 -11.44 26.02 -5.96
CA VAL A 107 -10.44 26.57 -5.04
C VAL A 107 -9.14 26.86 -5.80
N PRO A 108 -8.37 27.88 -5.38
CA PRO A 108 -7.04 28.11 -5.93
C PRO A 108 -6.10 26.96 -5.54
N LEU A 109 -5.09 26.73 -6.38
CA LEU A 109 -4.04 25.77 -6.08
C LEU A 109 -3.16 26.27 -4.92
N ASP A 110 -3.10 25.46 -3.88
CA ASP A 110 -2.17 25.55 -2.76
C ASP A 110 -1.31 24.27 -2.71
N GLU A 111 -0.02 24.41 -3.07
CA GLU A 111 0.91 23.28 -3.04
C GLU A 111 1.16 22.76 -1.62
N SER A 112 1.21 23.64 -0.62
CA SER A 112 1.43 23.23 0.78
C SER A 112 0.29 22.31 1.25
N LYS A 113 -0.96 22.71 0.94
CA LYS A 113 -2.13 21.88 1.24
C LYS A 113 -2.12 20.54 0.49
N ALA A 114 -1.71 20.54 -0.78
CA ALA A 114 -1.60 19.31 -1.58
C ALA A 114 -0.61 18.31 -0.95
N TYR A 115 0.57 18.79 -0.55
CA TYR A 115 1.60 17.98 0.08
C TYR A 115 1.22 17.56 1.51
N ASP A 116 0.50 18.39 2.27
CA ASP A 116 -0.05 18.02 3.58
C ASP A 116 -1.04 16.85 3.46
N LEU A 117 -2.00 16.91 2.52
CA LEU A 117 -2.96 15.83 2.26
C LEU A 117 -2.28 14.54 1.78
N LEU A 118 -1.31 14.68 0.88
CA LEU A 118 -0.50 13.55 0.41
C LEU A 118 0.27 12.90 1.56
N LEU A 119 0.86 13.70 2.45
CA LEU A 119 1.59 13.19 3.61
C LEU A 119 0.67 12.50 4.61
N ASP A 120 -0.53 13.02 4.87
CA ASP A 120 -1.50 12.34 5.75
C ASP A 120 -1.90 10.97 5.19
N TRP A 121 -2.26 10.90 3.90
CA TRP A 121 -2.57 9.63 3.24
C TRP A 121 -1.42 8.62 3.35
N LEU A 122 -0.18 9.06 3.09
CA LEU A 122 1.00 8.20 3.21
C LEU A 122 1.27 7.72 4.64
N LYS A 123 0.95 8.53 5.66
CA LYS A 123 1.03 8.12 7.07
C LYS A 123 0.00 7.03 7.37
N LYS A 124 -1.21 7.09 6.81
CA LYS A 124 -2.22 6.02 6.96
C LYS A 124 -1.76 4.73 6.26
N GLN A 125 -1.17 4.83 5.08
CA GLN A 125 -0.59 3.67 4.38
C GLN A 125 0.55 3.02 5.17
N GLU A 126 1.42 3.81 5.81
CA GLU A 126 2.45 3.28 6.69
C GLU A 126 1.85 2.62 7.94
N ALA A 127 0.80 3.19 8.55
CA ALA A 127 0.14 2.57 9.69
C ALA A 127 -0.41 1.18 9.35
N ILE A 128 -1.04 1.01 8.19
CA ILE A 128 -1.47 -0.30 7.69
C ILE A 128 -0.26 -1.23 7.49
N ALA A 129 0.81 -0.75 6.84
CA ALA A 129 2.00 -1.56 6.61
C ALA A 129 2.68 -2.01 7.92
N ARG A 130 2.68 -1.19 8.96
CA ARG A 130 3.19 -1.56 10.29
C ARG A 130 2.33 -2.62 10.96
N LEU A 131 1.01 -2.51 10.87
CA LEU A 131 0.10 -3.57 11.34
C LEU A 131 0.35 -4.90 10.61
N GLU A 132 0.61 -4.85 9.30
CA GLU A 132 1.01 -6.04 8.53
C GLU A 132 2.35 -6.62 9.02
N VAL A 133 3.36 -5.78 9.28
CA VAL A 133 4.65 -6.23 9.83
C VAL A 133 4.45 -6.93 11.18
N ASP A 134 3.66 -6.35 12.07
CA ASP A 134 3.40 -6.92 13.40
C ASP A 134 2.71 -8.28 13.30
N ASP A 135 1.63 -8.38 12.50
CA ASP A 135 0.89 -9.62 12.28
C ASP A 135 1.76 -10.73 11.65
N ARG A 136 2.51 -10.38 10.60
CA ARG A 136 3.45 -11.33 9.96
C ARG A 136 4.59 -11.72 10.89
N GLY A 137 5.03 -10.81 11.76
CA GLY A 137 6.05 -11.08 12.78
C GLY A 137 5.56 -12.08 13.84
N VAL A 138 4.31 -11.96 14.30
CA VAL A 138 3.68 -12.94 15.19
C VAL A 138 3.54 -14.29 14.49
N THR A 139 3.02 -14.31 13.26
CA THR A 139 2.85 -15.53 12.46
C THR A 139 4.18 -16.25 12.27
N LEU A 140 5.24 -15.53 11.88
CA LEU A 140 6.56 -16.12 11.68
C LEU A 140 7.12 -16.73 12.97
N LYS A 141 6.95 -16.08 14.13
CA LYS A 141 7.37 -16.65 15.43
C LYS A 141 6.64 -17.96 15.72
N GLN A 142 5.34 -18.03 15.45
CA GLN A 142 4.54 -19.25 15.63
C GLN A 142 5.01 -20.36 14.70
N VAL A 143 5.16 -20.08 13.40
CA VAL A 143 5.61 -21.06 12.40
C VAL A 143 7.02 -21.57 12.72
N ARG A 144 7.94 -20.69 13.15
CA ARG A 144 9.28 -21.10 13.63
C ARG A 144 9.22 -22.05 14.81
N SER A 145 8.32 -21.81 15.77
CA SER A 145 8.13 -22.71 16.91
C SER A 145 7.59 -24.08 16.48
N GLN A 146 6.60 -24.08 15.59
CA GLN A 146 6.01 -25.31 15.04
C GLN A 146 7.01 -26.09 14.20
N TYR A 147 7.86 -25.41 13.42
CA TYR A 147 8.88 -26.04 12.57
C TYR A 147 9.93 -26.76 13.42
N ARG A 148 10.38 -26.15 14.53
CA ARG A 148 11.30 -26.79 15.50
C ARG A 148 10.72 -28.07 16.12
N ARG A 149 9.39 -28.18 16.17
CA ARG A 149 8.65 -29.36 16.66
C ARG A 149 8.25 -30.31 15.52
N LEU A 150 8.71 -30.06 14.29
CA LEU A 150 8.37 -30.83 13.08
C LEU A 150 6.85 -30.86 12.77
N ALA A 151 6.09 -29.89 13.27
CA ALA A 151 4.64 -29.81 13.09
C ALA A 151 4.22 -29.09 11.78
N VAL A 152 5.16 -28.38 11.14
CA VAL A 152 4.97 -27.69 9.86
C VAL A 152 6.16 -27.99 8.96
N SER A 153 5.94 -27.90 7.64
CA SER A 153 6.99 -28.16 6.65
C SER A 153 7.99 -27.00 6.56
N ARG A 154 9.16 -27.28 5.98
CA ARG A 154 10.14 -26.23 5.65
C ARG A 154 9.54 -25.16 4.73
N GLN A 155 8.72 -25.57 3.76
CA GLN A 155 8.01 -24.67 2.85
C GLN A 155 7.16 -23.65 3.62
N GLN A 156 6.40 -24.09 4.62
CA GLN A 156 5.56 -23.19 5.42
C GLN A 156 6.39 -22.16 6.20
N LEU A 157 7.60 -22.54 6.65
CA LEU A 157 8.54 -21.61 7.26
C LEU A 157 9.05 -20.57 6.27
N ASP A 158 9.51 -21.01 5.09
CA ASP A 158 10.03 -20.11 4.06
C ASP A 158 8.95 -19.13 3.56
N ASP A 159 7.70 -19.60 3.39
CA ASP A 159 6.55 -18.76 3.03
C ASP A 159 6.27 -17.68 4.09
N ALA A 160 6.37 -18.03 5.38
CA ALA A 160 6.17 -17.08 6.49
C ALA A 160 7.31 -16.05 6.57
N GLU A 161 8.56 -16.46 6.33
CA GLU A 161 9.72 -15.57 6.29
C GLU A 161 9.62 -14.56 5.14
N LEU A 162 9.26 -15.04 3.96
CA LEU A 162 9.02 -14.22 2.79
C LEU A 162 7.90 -13.20 3.04
N ALA A 163 6.77 -13.61 3.62
CA ALA A 163 5.65 -12.73 3.92
C ALA A 163 6.05 -11.62 4.91
N TYR A 164 6.83 -11.95 5.94
CA TYR A 164 7.36 -10.96 6.88
C TYR A 164 8.34 -10.00 6.21
N ASN A 165 9.27 -10.50 5.40
CA ASN A 165 10.23 -9.67 4.68
C ASN A 165 9.55 -8.73 3.68
N SER A 166 8.50 -9.18 3.00
CA SER A 166 7.69 -8.36 2.09
C SER A 166 6.98 -7.23 2.84
N ALA A 167 6.39 -7.53 4.02
CA ALA A 167 5.77 -6.50 4.86
C ALA A 167 6.78 -5.44 5.33
N LEU A 168 7.98 -5.86 5.75
CA LEU A 168 9.06 -4.94 6.12
C LEU A 168 9.47 -4.03 4.96
N ALA A 169 9.64 -4.60 3.77
CA ALA A 169 10.01 -3.84 2.58
C ALA A 169 8.91 -2.84 2.17
N LYS A 170 7.63 -3.22 2.31
CA LYS A 170 6.49 -2.32 2.08
C LYS A 170 6.45 -1.16 3.07
N ALA A 171 6.72 -1.42 4.35
CA ALA A 171 6.82 -0.37 5.37
C ALA A 171 7.96 0.60 5.07
N ALA A 172 9.15 0.09 4.74
CA ALA A 172 10.31 0.91 4.36
C ALA A 172 10.05 1.75 3.09
N LEU A 173 9.34 1.17 2.11
CA LEU A 173 8.91 1.89 0.91
C LEU A 173 8.01 3.08 1.25
N ASN A 174 7.01 2.88 2.12
CA ASN A 174 6.14 3.98 2.56
C ASN A 174 6.91 5.05 3.32
N GLN A 175 7.84 4.66 4.19
CA GLN A 175 8.68 5.59 4.94
C GLN A 175 9.56 6.45 4.01
N SER A 176 10.21 5.84 3.02
CA SER A 176 11.04 6.58 2.04
C SER A 176 10.21 7.62 1.27
N ARG A 177 8.97 7.27 0.90
CA ARG A 177 8.06 8.17 0.19
C ARG A 177 7.62 9.32 1.07
N GLN A 178 7.34 9.07 2.36
CA GLN A 178 7.03 10.13 3.31
C GLN A 178 8.20 11.09 3.52
N THR A 179 9.43 10.60 3.63
CA THR A 179 10.60 11.47 3.81
C THR A 179 10.73 12.46 2.65
N ARG A 180 10.56 11.99 1.41
CA ARG A 180 10.57 12.87 0.23
C ARG A 180 9.45 13.91 0.27
N VAL A 181 8.23 13.50 0.59
CA VAL A 181 7.06 14.41 0.66
C VAL A 181 7.22 15.44 1.80
N ARG A 182 7.80 15.05 2.94
CA ARG A 182 8.09 15.97 4.05
C ARG A 182 9.10 17.04 3.67
N MET A 183 10.15 16.67 2.93
CA MET A 183 11.16 17.61 2.45
C MET A 183 10.52 18.65 1.52
N GLU A 184 9.73 18.21 0.54
CA GLU A 184 8.99 19.11 -0.37
C GLU A 184 8.04 20.02 0.40
N LEU A 185 7.26 19.47 1.33
CA LEU A 185 6.33 20.23 2.16
C LEU A 185 7.03 21.33 2.97
N ALA A 186 8.16 21.00 3.62
CA ALA A 186 8.94 21.97 4.38
C ALA A 186 9.45 23.12 3.49
N ALA A 187 9.83 22.82 2.24
CA ALA A 187 10.21 23.84 1.27
C ALA A 187 9.04 24.74 0.88
N ARG A 188 7.83 24.20 0.71
CA ARG A 188 6.63 24.98 0.33
C ARG A 188 6.12 25.86 1.48
N LYS A 189 6.33 25.42 2.72
CA LYS A 189 6.06 26.21 3.93
C LYS A 189 7.14 27.26 4.24
N GLY A 190 8.23 27.29 3.49
CA GLY A 190 9.36 28.19 3.75
C GLY A 190 10.17 27.83 5.01
N GLU A 191 9.98 26.64 5.57
CA GLU A 191 10.68 26.17 6.76
C GLU A 191 12.14 25.77 6.45
N LYS A 192 12.40 25.33 5.22
CA LYS A 192 13.74 24.98 4.70
C LYS A 192 13.86 25.36 3.22
N PRO A 193 15.05 25.74 2.73
CA PRO A 193 15.26 25.89 1.29
C PRO A 193 15.12 24.56 0.57
N SER A 194 14.59 24.58 -0.66
CA SER A 194 14.55 23.40 -1.52
C SER A 194 15.97 23.07 -1.99
N ASP A 195 16.53 21.94 -1.56
CA ASP A 195 17.83 21.44 -2.03
C ASP A 195 17.63 20.36 -3.12
N PRO A 196 17.98 20.65 -4.39
CA PRO A 196 17.88 19.68 -5.48
C PRO A 196 18.72 18.41 -5.25
N ALA A 197 19.88 18.53 -4.58
CA ALA A 197 20.74 17.39 -4.30
C ALA A 197 20.12 16.46 -3.25
N GLU A 198 19.52 17.04 -2.19
CA GLU A 198 18.76 16.27 -1.22
C GLU A 198 17.54 15.59 -1.85
N TYR A 199 16.81 16.28 -2.73
CA TYR A 199 15.67 15.71 -3.46
C TYR A 199 16.07 14.48 -4.28
N GLU A 200 17.12 14.60 -5.10
CA GLU A 200 17.59 13.48 -5.94
C GLU A 200 18.11 12.32 -5.09
N ARG A 201 18.77 12.59 -3.96
CA ARG A 201 19.16 11.55 -3.00
C ARG A 201 17.95 10.79 -2.45
N LEU A 202 16.92 11.51 -1.96
CA LEU A 202 15.71 10.90 -1.41
C LEU A 202 14.90 10.14 -2.48
N LYS A 203 14.91 10.63 -3.72
CA LYS A 203 14.32 9.94 -4.87
C LYS A 203 15.05 8.62 -5.17
N ALA A 204 16.39 8.63 -5.16
CA ALA A 204 17.18 7.42 -5.34
C ALA A 204 16.97 6.41 -4.20
N GLU A 205 16.90 6.87 -2.94
CA GLU A 205 16.56 6.02 -1.79
C GLU A 205 15.19 5.37 -1.93
N HIS A 206 14.18 6.13 -2.39
CA HIS A 206 12.85 5.58 -2.67
C HIS A 206 12.87 4.53 -3.78
N LEU A 207 13.60 4.76 -4.88
CA LEU A 207 13.74 3.78 -5.96
C LEU A 207 14.45 2.50 -5.49
N LYS A 208 15.49 2.62 -4.66
CA LYS A 208 16.15 1.47 -4.03
C LYS A 208 15.17 0.67 -3.15
N ALA A 209 14.36 1.34 -2.35
CA ALA A 209 13.33 0.68 -1.53
C ALA A 209 12.28 -0.05 -2.39
N ARG A 210 11.87 0.53 -3.54
CA ARG A 210 10.98 -0.13 -4.51
C ARG A 210 11.61 -1.37 -5.09
N VAL A 211 12.84 -1.28 -5.60
CA VAL A 211 13.57 -2.44 -6.14
C VAL A 211 13.63 -3.54 -5.09
N ARG A 212 14.00 -3.21 -3.85
CA ARG A 212 14.07 -4.20 -2.76
C ARG A 212 12.73 -4.90 -2.49
N TYR A 213 11.63 -4.16 -2.52
CA TYR A 213 10.30 -4.75 -2.38
C TYR A 213 9.98 -5.73 -3.53
N PHE A 214 10.22 -5.32 -4.78
CA PHE A 214 9.95 -6.19 -5.94
C PHE A 214 10.88 -7.39 -6.04
N GLU A 215 12.12 -7.30 -5.54
CA GLU A 215 13.02 -8.46 -5.43
C GLU A 215 12.40 -9.57 -4.58
N ILE A 216 11.86 -9.19 -3.41
CA ILE A 216 11.20 -10.14 -2.50
C ILE A 216 9.94 -10.72 -3.14
N VAL A 217 9.14 -9.89 -3.83
CA VAL A 217 7.93 -10.37 -4.53
C VAL A 217 8.29 -11.36 -5.65
N ALA A 218 9.30 -11.05 -6.45
CA ALA A 218 9.76 -11.90 -7.55
C ALA A 218 10.38 -13.22 -7.04
N GLU A 219 11.19 -13.17 -5.98
CA GLU A 219 11.70 -14.37 -5.29
C GLU A 219 10.54 -15.26 -4.82
N GLY A 220 9.51 -14.65 -4.22
CA GLY A 220 8.32 -15.36 -3.79
C GLY A 220 7.55 -16.05 -4.91
N ALA A 221 7.37 -15.35 -6.04
CA ALA A 221 6.69 -15.90 -7.20
C ALA A 221 7.48 -17.06 -7.82
N ARG A 222 8.81 -16.92 -7.93
CA ARG A 222 9.71 -18.00 -8.36
C ARG A 222 9.63 -19.23 -7.49
N ASN A 223 9.69 -19.07 -6.17
CA ASN A 223 9.61 -20.19 -5.23
C ASN A 223 8.29 -20.96 -5.39
N ARG A 224 7.16 -20.25 -5.52
CA ARG A 224 5.85 -20.88 -5.75
C ARG A 224 5.79 -21.62 -7.09
N LEU A 225 6.38 -21.07 -8.15
CA LEU A 225 6.49 -21.74 -9.44
C LEU A 225 7.32 -23.03 -9.33
N THR A 226 8.48 -22.99 -8.67
CA THR A 226 9.30 -24.20 -8.44
C THR A 226 8.51 -25.27 -7.72
N ILE A 227 7.77 -24.91 -6.67
CA ILE A 227 6.92 -25.84 -5.92
C ILE A 227 5.78 -26.39 -6.80
N ALA A 228 5.13 -25.55 -7.61
CA ALA A 228 4.08 -25.98 -8.52
C ALA A 228 4.62 -26.97 -9.57
N LEU A 229 5.79 -26.70 -10.15
CA LEU A 229 6.46 -27.61 -11.07
C LEU A 229 6.77 -28.97 -10.43
N GLU A 230 7.27 -28.99 -9.19
CA GLU A 230 7.52 -30.23 -8.45
C GLU A 230 6.22 -31.00 -8.16
N ARG A 231 5.16 -30.30 -7.75
CA ARG A 231 3.84 -30.92 -7.52
C ARG A 231 3.26 -31.50 -8.80
N SER A 232 3.41 -30.79 -9.92
CA SER A 232 2.98 -31.25 -11.23
C SER A 232 3.75 -32.50 -11.68
N ARG A 233 5.08 -32.52 -11.51
CA ARG A 233 5.92 -33.72 -11.77
C ARG A 233 5.49 -34.93 -10.94
N ARG A 234 4.95 -34.72 -9.75
CA ARG A 234 4.41 -35.78 -8.87
C ARG A 234 2.94 -36.13 -9.16
N GLY A 235 2.32 -35.52 -10.17
CA GLY A 235 0.91 -35.74 -10.51
C GLY A 235 -0.08 -35.16 -9.51
N LEU A 236 0.36 -34.26 -8.61
CA LEU A 236 -0.49 -33.66 -7.57
C LEU A 236 -1.32 -32.48 -8.09
N ILE A 237 -0.86 -31.82 -9.15
CA ILE A 237 -1.60 -30.76 -9.85
C ILE A 237 -1.43 -30.93 -11.37
N PRO A 238 -2.45 -30.57 -12.16
CA PRO A 238 -2.37 -30.65 -13.61
C PRO A 238 -1.47 -29.53 -14.19
N ILE A 239 -0.82 -29.80 -15.33
CA ILE A 239 0.09 -28.84 -15.99
C ILE A 239 -0.56 -27.47 -16.28
N PRO A 240 -1.84 -27.38 -16.70
CA PRO A 240 -2.49 -26.08 -16.89
C PRO A 240 -2.53 -25.20 -15.64
N GLU A 241 -2.57 -25.77 -14.43
CA GLU A 241 -2.51 -24.99 -13.18
C GLU A 241 -1.12 -24.39 -12.94
N VAL A 242 -0.05 -25.04 -13.43
CA VAL A 242 1.33 -24.49 -13.36
C VAL A 242 1.44 -23.20 -14.15
N ALA A 243 0.70 -23.04 -15.25
CA ALA A 243 0.73 -21.83 -16.07
C ALA A 243 0.33 -20.56 -15.30
N ILE A 244 -0.54 -20.69 -14.28
CA ILE A 244 -0.91 -19.56 -13.40
C ILE A 244 0.31 -19.10 -12.60
N PHE A 245 1.09 -20.03 -12.06
CA PHE A 245 2.31 -19.71 -11.31
C PHE A 245 3.42 -19.19 -12.21
N GLN A 246 3.53 -19.72 -13.44
CA GLN A 246 4.48 -19.24 -14.43
C GLN A 246 4.21 -17.78 -14.77
N LYS A 247 2.95 -17.46 -15.12
CA LYS A 247 2.54 -16.08 -15.39
C LYS A 247 2.81 -15.16 -14.21
N ALA A 248 2.50 -15.58 -12.99
CA ALA A 248 2.76 -14.76 -11.80
C ALA A 248 4.26 -14.50 -11.57
N ALA A 249 5.13 -15.47 -11.87
CA ALA A 249 6.58 -15.29 -11.81
C ALA A 249 7.08 -14.34 -12.91
N ASP A 250 6.59 -14.50 -14.14
CA ASP A 250 6.96 -13.64 -15.27
C ASP A 250 6.51 -12.19 -15.04
N ASP A 251 5.28 -11.98 -14.56
CA ASP A 251 4.74 -10.65 -14.22
C ASP A 251 5.56 -9.98 -13.10
N ALA A 252 5.99 -10.75 -12.09
CA ALA A 252 6.80 -10.25 -10.99
C ALA A 252 8.23 -9.87 -11.42
N GLU A 253 8.85 -10.69 -12.28
CA GLU A 253 10.17 -10.39 -12.87
C GLU A 253 10.10 -9.19 -13.81
N ALA A 254 9.06 -9.07 -14.64
CA ALA A 254 8.85 -7.91 -15.49
C ALA A 254 8.68 -6.62 -14.68
N ALA A 255 7.93 -6.68 -13.56
CA ALA A 255 7.79 -5.57 -12.64
C ALA A 255 9.13 -5.19 -12.00
N LEU A 256 9.92 -6.16 -11.52
CA LEU A 256 11.26 -5.92 -10.97
C LEU A 256 12.20 -5.29 -12.00
N ALA A 257 12.23 -5.81 -13.22
CA ALA A 257 13.03 -5.26 -14.31
C ALA A 257 12.65 -3.80 -14.62
N ALA A 258 11.35 -3.48 -14.66
CA ALA A 258 10.86 -2.12 -14.85
C ALA A 258 11.31 -1.16 -13.73
N GLU A 259 11.38 -1.63 -12.48
CA GLU A 259 11.89 -0.83 -11.36
C GLU A 259 13.40 -0.63 -11.40
N ARG A 260 14.17 -1.67 -11.75
CA ARG A 260 15.63 -1.57 -11.93
C ARG A 260 16.00 -0.56 -13.02
N LYS A 261 15.27 -0.58 -14.14
CA LYS A 261 15.45 0.39 -15.22
C LYS A 261 15.22 1.85 -14.79
N LYS A 262 14.28 2.09 -13.87
CA LYS A 262 14.04 3.44 -13.30
C LYS A 262 15.18 3.88 -12.40
N LEU A 263 15.86 2.95 -11.71
CA LEU A 263 17.01 3.25 -10.88
C LEU A 263 18.26 3.57 -11.73
N GLU A 264 18.42 2.92 -12.89
CA GLU A 264 19.49 3.20 -13.85
C GLU A 264 19.34 4.57 -14.53
N ASN A 265 18.09 4.98 -14.81
CA ASN A 265 17.77 6.27 -15.43
C ASN A 265 16.77 7.07 -14.57
N PRO A 266 17.22 7.68 -13.45
CA PRO A 266 16.34 8.40 -12.54
C PRO A 266 15.68 9.65 -13.16
N GLY A 267 16.14 10.12 -14.33
CA GLY A 267 15.57 11.25 -15.06
C GLY A 267 14.42 10.92 -16.04
N ALA A 268 14.08 9.65 -16.25
CA ALA A 268 13.13 9.22 -17.28
C ALA A 268 11.67 9.08 -16.81
N SER A 269 11.30 9.65 -15.65
CA SER A 269 9.99 9.47 -15.02
C SER A 269 9.35 10.76 -14.55
#